data_AF-A0A2V5VAH8-F1
#
_entry.id   AF-A0A2V5VAH8-F1
#
_cell.length_a   1.000
_cell.length_b   1.000
_cell.length_c   1.000
_cell.angle_alpha   90.00
_cell.angle_beta   90.00
_cell.angle_gamma   90.00
#
_symmetry.space_group_name_H-M   'P 1'
#
loop_
_entity.id
_entity.type
_entity.pdbx_description
1 polymer ?
#
loop_
_entity_poly.entity_id
_entity_poly.type
_entity_poly.pdbx_seq_one_letter_code
_entity_poly.pdbx_strand_id
1 'polypeptide(L)' 'VSYADKSFRLTGFDLVGGYALQPRWADGHSTGIYSFTYLRRLGEAFV' A
#
# COMPACT_ATOMS: atom_id res chain seq x y z
N VAL A 1 14.43 13.69 4.23
CA VAL A 1 13.72 13.08 3.08
C VAL A 1 12.65 14.06 2.64
N SER A 2 12.58 14.40 1.34
CA SER A 2 11.53 15.28 0.80
C SER A 2 10.46 14.40 0.17
N TYR A 3 9.21 14.58 0.55
CA TYR A 3 8.07 13.89 -0.06
C TYR A 3 7.34 14.83 -1.01
N ALA A 4 6.89 14.31 -2.14
CA ALA A 4 6.07 15.04 -3.09
C ALA A 4 4.64 14.44 -3.10
N ASP A 5 3.68 15.14 -3.71
CA ASP A 5 2.33 14.62 -3.94
C ASP A 5 2.35 13.20 -4.54
N LYS A 6 3.25 12.96 -5.49
CA LYS A 6 3.44 11.66 -6.14
C LYS A 6 3.81 10.52 -5.16
N SER A 7 4.42 10.84 -4.02
CA SER A 7 4.78 9.85 -2.99
C SER A 7 3.57 9.28 -2.25
N PHE A 8 2.40 9.90 -2.35
CA PHE A 8 1.18 9.43 -1.70
C PHE A 8 0.10 8.99 -2.70
N ARG A 9 0.39 9.09 -4.01
CA ARG A 9 -0.55 8.72 -5.05
C ARG A 9 -0.36 7.25 -5.44
N LEU A 10 -1.33 6.43 -5.07
CA LEU A 10 -1.38 5.02 -5.46
C LEU A 10 -1.64 4.89 -6.98
N THR A 11 -0.81 4.12 -7.67
CA THR A 11 -0.95 3.86 -9.12
C THR A 11 -1.32 2.41 -9.42
N GLY A 12 -1.17 1.51 -8.45
CA GLY A 12 -1.60 0.13 -8.54
C GLY A 12 -1.08 -0.69 -7.36
N PHE A 13 -1.27 -2.00 -7.43
CA PHE A 13 -0.73 -2.94 -6.45
C PHE A 13 -0.49 -4.30 -7.11
N ASP A 14 0.35 -5.11 -6.48
CA ASP A 14 0.55 -6.52 -6.81
C ASP A 14 0.02 -7.43 -5.68
N LEU A 15 -0.41 -8.62 -6.07
CA LEU A 15 -0.67 -9.71 -5.12
C LEU A 15 0.67 -10.32 -4.70
N VAL A 16 0.90 -10.41 -3.40
CA VAL A 16 2.04 -11.12 -2.84
C VAL A 16 1.57 -12.49 -2.39
N GLY A 17 1.81 -13.49 -3.23
CA GLY A 17 1.25 -14.83 -3.07
C GLY A 17 -0.27 -14.74 -2.93
N GLY A 18 -0.81 -15.35 -1.87
CA GLY A 18 -2.23 -15.30 -1.54
C GLY A 18 -2.56 -14.57 -0.23
N TYR A 19 -1.64 -13.76 0.33
CA TYR A 19 -1.80 -13.26 1.71
C TYR A 19 -1.67 -11.74 1.88
N ALA A 20 -1.19 -11.01 0.87
CA ALA A 20 -0.90 -9.58 1.01
C ALA A 20 -0.96 -8.80 -0.31
N LEU A 21 -0.97 -7.48 -0.18
CA LEU A 21 -0.82 -6.51 -1.27
C LEU A 21 0.48 -5.73 -1.14
N GLN A 22 1.13 -5.47 -2.28
CA GLN A 22 2.26 -4.54 -2.39
C GLN A 22 1.85 -3.32 -3.24
N PRO A 23 1.68 -2.13 -2.63
CA PRO A 23 1.37 -0.90 -3.36
C PRO A 23 2.48 -0.45 -4.31
N ARG A 24 2.08 0.19 -5.41
CA ARG A 24 2.97 0.98 -6.27
C ARG A 24 2.54 2.43 -6.26
N TRP A 25 3.51 3.33 -6.15
CA TRP A 25 3.29 4.76 -5.98
C TRP A 25 3.77 5.56 -7.19
N ALA A 26 3.24 6.76 -7.39
CA ALA A 26 3.45 7.54 -8.62
C ALA A 26 4.85 8.14 -8.77
N ASP A 27 5.65 8.16 -7.70
CA ASP A 27 7.08 8.52 -7.73
C ASP A 27 8.00 7.30 -7.93
N GLY A 28 7.42 6.12 -8.17
CA GLY A 28 8.15 4.91 -8.57
C GLY A 28 8.60 4.02 -7.42
N HIS A 29 8.37 4.38 -6.16
CA HIS A 29 8.59 3.44 -5.08
C HIS A 29 7.45 2.41 -5.01
N SER A 30 7.78 1.23 -4.48
CA SER A 30 6.86 0.10 -4.35
C SER A 30 7.21 -0.74 -3.13
N THR A 31 7.68 -0.11 -2.06
CA THR A 31 8.02 -0.81 -0.81
C THR A 31 6.78 -1.01 0.05
N GLY A 32 6.86 -1.99 0.96
CA GLY A 32 5.78 -2.33 1.88
C GLY A 32 4.90 -3.48 1.37
N ILE A 33 4.70 -4.47 2.25
CA ILE A 33 3.82 -5.61 2.01
C ILE A 33 2.77 -5.58 3.12
N TYR A 34 1.51 -5.47 2.74
CA TYR A 34 0.40 -5.29 3.65
C TYR A 34 -0.49 -6.53 3.60
N SER A 35 -0.46 -7.33 4.67
CA SER A 35 -1.30 -8.54 4.73
C SER A 35 -2.79 -8.18 4.71
N PHE A 36 -3.61 -9.06 4.13
CA PHE A 36 -5.07 -8.84 4.11
C PHE A 36 -5.64 -8.70 5.52
N THR A 37 -5.13 -9.47 6.48
CA THR A 37 -5.49 -9.34 7.89
C THR A 37 -5.19 -7.94 8.44
N TYR A 38 -4.03 -7.37 8.10
CA TYR A 38 -3.68 -6.03 8.54
C TYR A 38 -4.55 -4.95 7.88
N LEU A 39 -4.76 -5.04 6.57
CA LEU A 39 -5.62 -4.11 5.84
C LEU A 39 -7.07 -4.13 6.36
N ARG A 40 -7.63 -5.30 6.68
CA ARG A 40 -8.96 -5.42 7.29
C ARG A 40 -9.01 -4.74 8.67
N ARG A 41 -8.02 -4.98 9.52
CA ARG A 41 -7.92 -4.33 10.84
C ARG A 41 -7.87 -2.80 10.73
N LEU A 42 -7.12 -2.28 9.74
CA LEU A 42 -7.10 -0.85 9.48
C LEU A 42 -8.50 -0.36 9.05
N GLY A 43 -9.16 -1.05 8.13
CA GLY A 43 -10.51 -0.69 7.68
C GLY A 43 -11.54 -0.63 8.81
N GLU A 44 -11.45 -1.55 9.78
CA GLU A 44 -12.31 -1.56 10.97
C GLU A 44 -12.01 -0.42 11.96
N ALA A 45 -10.76 0.04 12.03
CA ALA A 45 -10.36 1.11 12.94
C ALA A 45 -10.77 2.51 12.48
N PHE A 46 -11.19 2.66 11.22
CA PHE A 46 -11.65 3.93 10.63
C PHE A 46 -13.18 4.00 10.49
N VAL A 47 -13.92 3.09 11.13
CA VAL A 47 -15.39 3.11 11.25
C VAL A 47 -15.82 3.61 12.63
#